data_AF-A0A523UIA1-F1
#
_entry.id   AF-A0A523UIA1-F1
#
_cell.length_a   1.000
_cell.length_b   1.000
_cell.length_c   1.000
_cell.angle_alpha   90.00
_cell.angle_beta   90.00
_cell.angle_gamma   90.00
#
_symmetry.space_group_name_H-M   'P 1'
#
loop_
_entity.id
_entity.type
_entity.pdbx_description
1 polymer ?
#
loop_
_entity_poly.entity_id
_entity_poly.type
_entity_poly.pdbx_seq_one_letter_code
_entity_poly.pdbx_strand_id
1 'polypeptide(L)'
;MIKRIFLITSALLLLLSPSLVAAGDDIVVTASDVEVNFPSQAVFTLEAESYIDIVDVRLYYQVDKMNYVEVVSEGWADFTPASMIEANWVWDMRNASLPPGAEVTYWWMIEDADGNRFETSPEIMHFDDERYLWQSLTSTVPQGGELTLFWYEGGDSFSQELMDACEEGLARLTQDIGTYPERPIKIYIYASTSDLQGAMIFPQEWSGGVAFTAFSTIAIGIPPSELDWGKRALLHELTHLVVHQATFSPYGQLPLWLDEGLAMYNEGELDPVLRSYLEEAISEDELISVRSLCSPFSAETEKALLSYAQSYSLVEYLLDNYGQDSMLDLLTILKQGSTYDEALIEVYGFDIDGLDALWRGTLASHTAIVVSRIPEQSEGTAWQSHPALIAVLAALATALALWIWRRSSGKSTI
;
A
#
# COMPACT_ATOMS: atom_id res chain seq x y z
N MET A 1 76.34 14.02 -40.92
CA MET A 1 75.21 13.21 -41.46
C MET A 1 74.92 11.92 -40.69
N ILE A 2 75.75 11.49 -39.72
CA ILE A 2 75.53 10.23 -38.97
C ILE A 2 74.66 10.39 -37.71
N LYS A 3 74.53 11.60 -37.15
CA LYS A 3 73.72 11.83 -35.93
C LYS A 3 72.20 12.03 -36.16
N ARG A 4 71.76 12.30 -37.40
CA ARG A 4 70.33 12.48 -37.72
C ARG A 4 69.63 11.20 -38.16
N ILE A 5 70.38 10.16 -38.56
CA ILE A 5 69.81 8.87 -38.97
C ILE A 5 69.47 8.02 -37.74
N PHE A 6 70.28 8.09 -36.67
CA PHE A 6 70.05 7.36 -35.42
C PHE A 6 68.79 7.82 -34.66
N LEU A 7 68.40 9.08 -34.78
CA LEU A 7 67.20 9.63 -34.13
C LEU A 7 65.91 9.23 -34.85
N ILE A 8 65.97 8.96 -36.16
CA ILE A 8 64.79 8.55 -36.95
C ILE A 8 64.59 7.03 -36.85
N THR A 9 65.65 6.23 -36.79
CA THR A 9 65.52 4.79 -36.54
C THR A 9 65.08 4.46 -35.10
N SER A 10 65.44 5.27 -34.11
CA SER A 10 64.98 5.07 -32.72
C SER A 10 63.52 5.53 -32.49
N ALA A 11 63.00 6.46 -33.30
CA ALA A 11 61.59 6.88 -33.22
C ALA A 11 60.64 5.92 -33.98
N LEU A 12 61.12 5.22 -35.00
CA LEU A 12 60.30 4.28 -35.78
C LEU A 12 60.19 2.88 -35.12
N LEU A 13 61.10 2.52 -34.21
CA LEU A 13 61.06 1.27 -33.43
C LEU A 13 60.20 1.36 -32.16
N LEU A 14 59.74 2.56 -31.78
CA LEU A 14 58.76 2.76 -30.70
C LEU A 14 57.29 2.71 -31.17
N LEU A 15 57.06 2.67 -32.49
CA LEU A 15 55.72 2.61 -33.11
C LEU A 15 55.31 1.19 -33.57
N LEU A 16 56.15 0.19 -33.29
CA LEU A 16 55.90 -1.23 -33.57
C LEU A 16 56.00 -2.08 -32.30
N SER A 17 55.65 -1.50 -31.15
CA SER A 17 55.22 -2.31 -30.02
C SER A 17 53.85 -2.86 -30.43
N PRO A 18 53.63 -4.19 -30.53
CA PRO A 18 52.26 -4.68 -30.54
C PRO A 18 51.62 -4.08 -29.27
N SER A 19 50.57 -3.28 -29.45
CA SER A 19 49.65 -3.07 -28.35
C SER A 19 49.23 -4.47 -27.93
N LEU A 20 49.67 -4.89 -26.74
CA LEU A 20 48.99 -5.94 -26.01
C LEU A 20 47.57 -5.38 -25.82
N VAL A 21 46.70 -5.66 -26.79
CA VAL A 21 45.29 -5.78 -26.52
C VAL A 21 45.26 -6.91 -25.50
N ALA A 22 45.10 -6.58 -24.22
CA ALA A 22 44.67 -7.56 -23.25
C ALA A 22 43.41 -8.20 -23.84
N ALA A 23 43.49 -9.49 -24.15
CA ALA A 23 42.29 -10.27 -24.39
C ALA A 23 41.51 -10.18 -23.08
N GLY A 24 40.34 -9.55 -23.10
CA GLY A 24 39.66 -9.11 -21.88
C GLY A 24 39.38 -10.29 -20.97
N ASP A 25 39.87 -10.23 -19.73
CA ASP A 25 39.46 -11.05 -18.59
C ASP A 25 38.03 -10.63 -18.14
N ASP A 26 37.17 -10.28 -19.09
CA ASP A 26 35.89 -9.64 -18.82
C ASP A 26 34.84 -10.72 -18.59
N ILE A 27 34.10 -10.57 -17.48
CA ILE A 27 32.86 -11.30 -17.24
C ILE A 27 31.84 -10.87 -18.30
N VAL A 28 31.21 -11.83 -18.96
CA VAL A 28 30.19 -11.62 -20.00
C VAL A 28 28.89 -12.28 -19.58
N VAL A 29 27.81 -11.51 -19.57
CA VAL A 29 26.45 -12.04 -19.36
C VAL A 29 25.85 -12.44 -20.71
N THR A 30 25.41 -13.69 -20.84
CA THR A 30 24.83 -14.23 -22.07
C THR A 30 23.31 -14.24 -22.05
N ALA A 31 22.70 -14.37 -20.88
CA ALA A 31 21.25 -14.29 -20.67
C ALA A 31 20.94 -13.75 -19.27
N SER A 32 19.85 -12.99 -19.15
CA SER A 32 19.27 -12.54 -17.88
C SER A 32 17.77 -12.45 -18.09
N ASP A 33 17.01 -13.16 -17.27
CA ASP A 33 15.57 -13.29 -17.43
C ASP A 33 14.90 -13.31 -16.05
N VAL A 34 13.60 -13.00 -16.04
CA VAL A 34 12.75 -13.11 -14.86
C VAL A 34 11.42 -13.76 -15.22
N GLU A 35 11.03 -14.78 -14.47
CA GLU A 35 9.74 -15.45 -14.60
C GLU A 35 8.87 -15.15 -13.38
N VAL A 36 7.74 -14.48 -13.61
CA VAL A 36 6.77 -14.16 -12.56
C VAL A 36 5.69 -15.25 -12.51
N ASN A 37 5.63 -15.92 -11.36
CA ASN A 37 4.62 -16.92 -11.05
C ASN A 37 3.63 -16.32 -10.03
N PHE A 38 2.80 -15.38 -10.49
CA PHE A 38 1.87 -14.64 -9.64
C PHE A 38 0.81 -15.56 -8.98
N PRO A 39 0.47 -15.37 -7.68
CA PRO A 39 1.06 -14.40 -6.74
C PRO A 39 2.25 -14.97 -5.94
N SER A 40 2.73 -16.16 -6.29
CA SER A 40 3.56 -17.02 -5.43
C SER A 40 5.04 -16.65 -5.36
N GLN A 41 5.65 -16.38 -6.51
CA GLN A 41 7.09 -16.14 -6.57
C GLN A 41 7.51 -15.38 -7.84
N ALA A 42 8.72 -14.83 -7.81
CA ALA A 42 9.44 -14.40 -9.01
C ALA A 42 10.79 -15.14 -9.05
N VAL A 43 11.17 -15.68 -10.21
CA VAL A 43 12.40 -16.44 -10.40
C VAL A 43 13.30 -15.66 -11.34
N PHE A 44 14.44 -15.21 -10.82
CA PHE A 44 15.44 -14.48 -11.59
C PHE A 44 16.54 -15.46 -12.00
N THR A 45 16.90 -15.46 -13.28
CA THR A 45 17.94 -16.33 -13.84
C THR A 45 19.00 -15.53 -14.58
N LEU A 46 20.25 -15.97 -14.47
CA LEU A 46 21.41 -15.35 -15.10
C LEU A 46 22.31 -16.44 -15.68
N GLU A 47 22.72 -16.28 -16.94
CA GLU A 47 23.82 -17.03 -17.53
C GLU A 47 25.01 -16.10 -17.77
N ALA A 48 26.19 -16.50 -17.30
CA ALA A 48 27.41 -15.72 -17.46
C ALA A 48 28.64 -16.60 -17.70
N GLU A 49 29.62 -16.05 -18.40
CA GLU A 49 30.91 -16.67 -18.65
C GLU A 49 32.07 -15.70 -18.33
N SER A 50 33.18 -16.26 -17.87
CA SER A 50 34.43 -15.55 -17.59
C SER A 50 35.62 -16.48 -17.83
N TYR A 51 36.81 -15.92 -18.01
CA TYR A 51 38.05 -16.70 -18.08
C TYR A 51 38.46 -17.28 -16.72
N ILE A 52 38.05 -16.61 -15.64
CA ILE A 52 38.26 -17.02 -14.26
C ILE A 52 36.93 -17.54 -13.71
N ASP A 53 36.98 -18.51 -12.79
CA ASP A 53 35.77 -19.03 -12.17
C ASP A 53 35.00 -17.89 -11.49
N ILE A 54 33.72 -17.78 -11.82
CA ILE A 54 32.77 -16.89 -11.15
C ILE A 54 32.50 -17.47 -9.76
N VAL A 55 32.61 -16.64 -8.72
CA VAL A 55 32.52 -17.08 -7.32
C VAL A 55 31.51 -16.30 -6.47
N ASP A 56 31.03 -15.16 -6.94
CA ASP A 56 29.92 -14.43 -6.32
C ASP A 56 28.95 -13.95 -7.39
N VAL A 57 27.65 -14.16 -7.16
CA VAL A 57 26.56 -13.68 -8.02
C VAL A 57 25.44 -13.20 -7.12
N ARG A 58 25.12 -11.90 -7.22
CA ARG A 58 24.08 -11.27 -6.40
C ARG A 58 23.08 -10.55 -7.28
N LEU A 59 21.81 -10.70 -6.91
CA LEU A 59 20.73 -9.87 -7.44
C LEU A 59 20.59 -8.64 -6.53
N TYR A 60 20.81 -7.46 -7.10
CA TYR A 60 20.40 -6.21 -6.47
C TYR A 60 19.04 -5.80 -6.98
N TYR A 61 18.20 -5.27 -6.07
CA TYR A 61 16.87 -4.81 -6.46
C TYR A 61 16.35 -3.65 -5.59
N GLN A 62 15.48 -2.87 -6.20
CA GLN A 62 14.72 -1.78 -5.61
C GLN A 62 13.24 -1.96 -5.93
N VAL A 63 12.40 -1.91 -4.91
CA VAL A 63 10.94 -1.99 -5.07
C VAL A 63 10.38 -0.58 -5.16
N ASP A 64 9.62 -0.29 -6.22
CA ASP A 64 8.90 0.98 -6.32
C ASP A 64 7.74 1.00 -5.33
N LYS A 65 7.98 1.66 -4.21
CA LYS A 65 7.02 1.93 -3.16
C LYS A 65 7.45 3.20 -2.43
N MET A 66 6.57 3.72 -1.60
CA MET A 66 6.88 4.82 -0.70
C MET A 66 8.03 4.42 0.25
N ASN A 67 9.12 5.18 0.19
CA ASN A 67 10.31 5.01 1.02
C ASN A 67 10.88 6.40 1.34
N TYR A 68 11.52 6.56 2.51
CA TYR A 68 12.20 7.82 2.88
C TYR A 68 13.55 8.02 2.22
N VAL A 69 14.20 6.90 1.95
CA VAL A 69 15.53 6.81 1.39
C VAL A 69 15.48 5.73 0.34
N GLU A 70 16.36 5.85 -0.63
CA GLU A 70 16.58 4.79 -1.62
C GLU A 70 17.11 3.54 -0.90
N VAL A 71 16.38 2.44 -1.02
CA VAL A 71 16.72 1.15 -0.39
C VAL A 71 17.04 0.16 -1.49
N VAL A 72 18.32 -0.21 -1.58
CA VAL A 72 18.78 -1.36 -2.39
C VAL A 72 18.80 -2.58 -1.49
N SER A 73 18.14 -3.64 -1.93
CA SER A 73 18.19 -4.95 -1.32
C SER A 73 19.09 -5.87 -2.15
N GLU A 74 19.69 -6.87 -1.53
CA GLU A 74 20.52 -7.86 -2.21
C GLU A 74 20.08 -9.29 -1.90
N GLY A 75 20.14 -10.15 -2.91
CA GLY A 75 19.90 -11.58 -2.82
C GLY A 75 21.10 -12.35 -3.35
N TRP A 76 21.50 -13.42 -2.67
CA TRP A 76 22.56 -14.31 -3.11
C TRP A 76 21.98 -15.40 -4.01
N ALA A 77 22.45 -15.47 -5.25
CA ALA A 77 21.97 -16.47 -6.19
C ALA A 77 22.54 -17.86 -5.86
N ASP A 78 21.73 -18.89 -6.11
CA ASP A 78 22.17 -20.26 -6.10
C ASP A 78 22.84 -20.60 -7.44
N PHE A 79 24.11 -21.01 -7.38
CA PHE A 79 24.88 -21.48 -8.53
C PHE A 79 26.07 -22.34 -8.09
N THR A 80 26.75 -22.98 -9.05
CA THR A 80 28.02 -23.66 -8.79
C THR A 80 29.17 -22.85 -9.41
N PRO A 81 30.21 -22.47 -8.65
CA PRO A 81 31.35 -21.74 -9.19
C PRO A 81 32.02 -22.44 -10.36
N ALA A 82 32.18 -21.72 -11.46
CA ALA A 82 32.82 -22.18 -12.69
C ALA A 82 33.08 -20.98 -13.62
N SER A 83 33.86 -21.20 -14.69
CA SER A 83 34.08 -20.24 -15.78
C SER A 83 32.82 -19.96 -16.62
N MET A 84 31.79 -20.80 -16.51
CA MET A 84 30.48 -20.63 -17.14
C MET A 84 29.43 -21.11 -16.16
N ILE A 85 28.49 -20.25 -15.82
CA ILE A 85 27.51 -20.49 -14.75
C ILE A 85 26.10 -20.19 -15.23
N GLU A 86 25.16 -20.92 -14.64
CA GLU A 86 23.74 -20.57 -14.60
C GLU A 86 23.41 -20.33 -13.12
N ALA A 87 22.96 -19.13 -12.81
CA ALA A 87 22.59 -18.70 -11.46
C ALA A 87 21.10 -18.41 -11.39
N ASN A 88 20.50 -18.72 -10.23
CA ASN A 88 19.10 -18.46 -10.00
C ASN A 88 18.87 -17.85 -8.62
N TRP A 89 17.93 -16.92 -8.52
CA TRP A 89 17.44 -16.39 -7.25
C TRP A 89 15.93 -16.38 -7.24
N VAL A 90 15.32 -17.00 -6.23
CA VAL A 90 13.87 -17.13 -6.09
C VAL A 90 13.36 -16.18 -5.01
N TRP A 91 12.54 -15.22 -5.42
CA TRP A 91 11.77 -14.41 -4.50
C TRP A 91 10.47 -15.11 -4.13
N ASP A 92 10.45 -15.72 -2.94
CA ASP A 92 9.24 -16.34 -2.37
C ASP A 92 8.34 -15.31 -1.67
N MET A 93 7.14 -15.09 -2.22
CA MET A 93 6.21 -14.06 -1.76
C MET A 93 5.58 -14.36 -0.39
N ARG A 94 5.79 -15.57 0.16
CA ARG A 94 5.43 -15.89 1.56
C ARG A 94 6.27 -15.10 2.56
N ASN A 95 7.47 -14.67 2.17
CA ASN A 95 8.38 -13.93 3.04
C ASN A 95 8.17 -12.43 2.92
N ALA A 96 8.00 -11.93 1.69
CA ALA A 96 7.75 -10.53 1.37
C ALA A 96 6.91 -10.44 0.08
N SER A 97 5.60 -10.24 0.23
CA SER A 97 4.65 -10.19 -0.88
C SER A 97 4.63 -8.84 -1.60
N LEU A 98 4.45 -8.88 -2.91
CA LEU A 98 4.20 -7.72 -3.76
C LEU A 98 2.72 -7.68 -4.19
N PRO A 99 2.07 -6.51 -4.30
CA PRO A 99 0.74 -6.40 -4.88
C PRO A 99 0.78 -6.59 -6.42
N PRO A 100 -0.38 -6.82 -7.05
CA PRO A 100 -0.48 -6.78 -8.51
C PRO A 100 0.03 -5.43 -9.06
N GLY A 101 0.81 -5.49 -10.14
CA GLY A 101 1.36 -4.30 -10.78
C GLY A 101 2.53 -3.65 -10.08
N ALA A 102 3.09 -4.29 -9.04
CA ALA A 102 4.29 -3.80 -8.38
C ALA A 102 5.48 -3.82 -9.35
N GLU A 103 6.29 -2.76 -9.29
CA GLU A 103 7.47 -2.61 -10.14
C GLU A 103 8.72 -2.82 -9.30
N VAL A 104 9.65 -3.62 -9.82
CA VAL A 104 10.94 -3.90 -9.20
C VAL A 104 12.04 -3.63 -10.21
N THR A 105 12.88 -2.65 -9.92
CA THR A 105 14.12 -2.43 -10.68
C THR A 105 15.18 -3.37 -10.14
N TYR A 106 15.82 -4.18 -10.99
CA TYR A 106 16.82 -5.16 -10.59
C TYR A 106 18.04 -5.14 -11.51
N TRP A 107 19.18 -5.56 -10.98
CA TRP A 107 20.43 -5.77 -11.73
C TRP A 107 21.30 -6.80 -11.01
N TRP A 108 22.25 -7.38 -11.74
CA TRP A 108 23.17 -8.38 -11.19
C TRP A 108 24.52 -7.76 -10.87
N MET A 109 25.17 -8.24 -9.81
CA MET A 109 26.58 -8.04 -9.52
C MET A 109 27.27 -9.40 -9.53
N ILE A 110 28.34 -9.51 -10.32
CA ILE A 110 29.08 -10.74 -10.56
C ILE A 110 30.54 -10.49 -10.21
N GLU A 111 31.15 -11.38 -9.44
CA GLU A 111 32.57 -11.35 -9.08
C GLU A 111 33.24 -12.68 -9.41
N ASP A 112 34.42 -12.61 -10.04
CA ASP A 112 35.29 -13.76 -10.29
C ASP A 112 36.30 -13.99 -9.15
N ALA A 113 37.02 -15.11 -9.20
CA ALA A 113 37.99 -15.47 -8.16
C ALA A 113 39.21 -14.53 -8.07
N ASP A 114 39.48 -13.71 -9.09
CA ASP A 114 40.53 -12.69 -9.09
C ASP A 114 40.01 -11.33 -8.57
N GLY A 115 38.72 -11.24 -8.26
CA GLY A 115 38.06 -10.05 -7.72
C GLY A 115 37.61 -9.05 -8.78
N ASN A 116 37.60 -9.43 -10.06
CA ASN A 116 37.00 -8.59 -11.11
C ASN A 116 35.49 -8.58 -10.92
N ARG A 117 34.88 -7.40 -11.07
CA ARG A 117 33.44 -7.20 -10.88
C ARG A 117 32.77 -6.70 -12.14
N PHE A 118 31.57 -7.20 -12.38
CA PHE A 118 30.69 -6.72 -13.44
C PHE A 118 29.28 -6.49 -12.88
N GLU A 119 28.68 -5.36 -13.22
CA GLU A 119 27.28 -5.05 -12.92
C GLU A 119 26.50 -4.93 -14.22
N THR A 120 25.33 -5.57 -14.30
CA THR A 120 24.44 -5.41 -15.45
C THR A 120 23.75 -4.05 -15.41
N SER A 121 23.24 -3.60 -16.57
CA SER A 121 22.30 -2.48 -16.59
C SER A 121 21.02 -2.86 -15.83
N PRO A 122 20.37 -1.91 -15.12
CA PRO A 122 19.10 -2.17 -14.47
C PRO A 122 17.97 -2.48 -15.47
N GLU A 123 17.13 -3.43 -15.09
CA GLU A 123 15.89 -3.82 -15.77
C GLU A 123 14.70 -3.75 -14.81
N ILE A 124 13.48 -3.73 -15.36
CA ILE A 124 12.25 -3.63 -14.57
C ILE A 124 11.46 -4.92 -14.71
N MET A 125 11.16 -5.56 -13.57
CA MET A 125 10.18 -6.63 -13.46
C MET A 125 8.84 -6.04 -13.02
N HIS A 126 7.76 -6.42 -13.70
CA HIS A 126 6.39 -6.14 -13.29
C HIS A 126 5.78 -7.39 -12.64
N PHE A 127 5.25 -7.27 -11.42
CA PHE A 127 4.59 -8.36 -10.71
C PHE A 127 3.10 -8.39 -11.05
N ASP A 128 2.78 -8.73 -12.29
CA ASP A 128 1.43 -8.69 -12.85
C ASP A 128 0.66 -10.00 -12.67
N ASP A 129 -0.66 -9.88 -12.53
CA ASP A 129 -1.59 -11.01 -12.50
C ASP A 129 -2.03 -11.38 -13.93
N GLU A 130 -1.28 -12.24 -14.61
CA GLU A 130 -1.55 -12.62 -16.00
C GLU A 130 -2.69 -13.64 -16.18
N ARG A 131 -3.39 -14.03 -15.09
CA ARG A 131 -4.51 -14.99 -15.17
C ARG A 131 -5.72 -14.43 -15.93
N TYR A 132 -5.79 -13.10 -16.07
CA TYR A 132 -6.92 -12.40 -16.67
C TYR A 132 -6.48 -11.46 -17.79
N LEU A 133 -7.40 -11.20 -18.73
CA LEU A 133 -7.19 -10.19 -19.78
C LEU A 133 -7.69 -8.83 -19.27
N TRP A 134 -6.80 -8.09 -18.60
CA TRP A 134 -7.11 -6.79 -18.03
C TRP A 134 -7.41 -5.74 -19.11
N GLN A 135 -8.50 -5.02 -18.91
CA GLN A 135 -8.82 -3.73 -19.51
C GLN A 135 -8.36 -2.63 -18.56
N SER A 136 -8.24 -1.39 -19.06
CA SER A 136 -7.87 -0.26 -18.22
C SER A 136 -8.59 1.03 -18.60
N LEU A 137 -8.78 1.88 -17.60
CA LEU A 137 -9.37 3.22 -17.71
C LEU A 137 -8.56 4.13 -16.80
N THR A 138 -7.95 5.15 -17.38
CA THR A 138 -7.14 6.13 -16.64
C THR A 138 -7.85 7.47 -16.65
N SER A 139 -7.92 8.09 -15.48
CA SER A 139 -8.33 9.48 -15.30
C SER A 139 -7.19 10.30 -14.68
N THR A 140 -7.22 11.61 -14.93
CA THR A 140 -6.31 12.57 -14.31
C THR A 140 -6.99 13.19 -13.11
N VAL A 141 -6.39 13.04 -11.93
CA VAL A 141 -6.88 13.67 -10.71
C VAL A 141 -6.33 15.09 -10.55
N PRO A 142 -7.02 15.97 -9.80
CA PRO A 142 -6.57 17.34 -9.62
C PRO A 142 -5.14 17.40 -9.08
N GLN A 143 -4.38 18.42 -9.48
CA GLN A 143 -2.92 18.54 -9.28
C GLN A 143 -2.04 17.57 -10.08
N GLY A 144 -2.59 16.82 -11.03
CA GLY A 144 -1.82 16.11 -12.06
C GLY A 144 -1.41 14.69 -11.68
N GLY A 145 -1.99 14.12 -10.62
CA GLY A 145 -1.90 12.68 -10.37
C GLY A 145 -2.71 11.87 -11.38
N GLU A 146 -2.47 10.56 -11.41
CA GLU A 146 -3.20 9.61 -12.26
C GLU A 146 -3.95 8.59 -11.39
N LEU A 147 -5.15 8.22 -11.83
CA LEU A 147 -5.96 7.17 -11.25
C LEU A 147 -6.28 6.16 -12.36
N THR A 148 -5.85 4.92 -12.22
CA THR A 148 -6.09 3.87 -13.22
C THR A 148 -6.87 2.71 -12.61
N LEU A 149 -8.01 2.39 -13.22
CA LEU A 149 -8.75 1.16 -12.96
C LEU A 149 -8.29 0.07 -13.92
N PHE A 150 -8.12 -1.14 -13.42
CA PHE A 150 -7.91 -2.36 -14.17
C PHE A 150 -9.05 -3.34 -13.86
N TRP A 151 -9.73 -3.88 -14.87
CA TRP A 151 -10.80 -4.88 -14.68
C TRP A 151 -10.81 -5.87 -15.85
N TYR A 152 -11.39 -7.06 -15.68
CA TYR A 152 -11.54 -8.04 -16.77
C TYR A 152 -12.99 -8.48 -17.03
N GLU A 153 -13.91 -8.19 -16.10
CA GLU A 153 -15.34 -8.47 -16.22
C GLU A 153 -16.18 -7.22 -15.98
N GLY A 154 -17.32 -7.11 -16.66
CA GLY A 154 -18.11 -5.88 -16.76
C GLY A 154 -17.86 -5.13 -18.07
N GLY A 155 -18.86 -4.38 -18.53
CA GLY A 155 -18.73 -3.50 -19.71
C GLY A 155 -18.38 -2.07 -19.33
N ASP A 156 -18.21 -1.19 -20.33
CA ASP A 156 -17.76 0.21 -20.13
C ASP A 156 -18.55 0.99 -19.07
N SER A 157 -19.87 0.76 -18.95
CA SER A 157 -20.71 1.39 -17.92
C SER A 157 -20.24 1.05 -16.51
N PHE A 158 -19.82 -0.19 -16.27
CA PHE A 158 -19.36 -0.64 -14.96
C PHE A 158 -18.06 0.07 -14.54
N SER A 159 -17.07 0.10 -15.42
CA SER A 159 -15.80 0.79 -15.16
C SER A 159 -15.97 2.30 -15.06
N GLN A 160 -16.84 2.89 -15.89
CA GLN A 160 -17.10 4.33 -15.84
C GLN A 160 -17.78 4.72 -14.53
N GLU A 161 -18.79 3.98 -14.08
CA GLU A 161 -19.47 4.25 -12.82
C GLU A 161 -18.56 4.10 -11.59
N LEU A 162 -17.58 3.18 -11.63
CA LEU A 162 -16.56 3.07 -10.59
C LEU A 162 -15.54 4.21 -10.65
N MET A 163 -15.15 4.63 -11.85
CA MET A 163 -14.24 5.77 -12.03
C MET A 163 -14.89 7.07 -11.54
N ASP A 164 -16.14 7.33 -11.96
CA ASP A 164 -16.92 8.49 -11.54
C ASP A 164 -17.05 8.52 -10.00
N ALA A 165 -17.34 7.37 -9.38
CA ALA A 165 -17.38 7.27 -7.93
C ALA A 165 -16.04 7.63 -7.28
N CYS A 166 -14.92 7.11 -7.80
CA CYS A 166 -13.58 7.45 -7.30
C CYS A 166 -13.25 8.93 -7.44
N GLU A 167 -13.59 9.54 -8.58
CA GLU A 167 -13.36 10.97 -8.82
C GLU A 167 -14.17 11.84 -7.85
N GLU A 168 -15.45 11.54 -7.67
CA GLU A 168 -16.32 12.24 -6.73
C GLU A 168 -15.86 12.05 -5.28
N GLY A 169 -15.55 10.81 -4.88
CA GLY A 169 -15.08 10.51 -3.53
C GLY A 169 -13.69 11.07 -3.25
N LEU A 170 -12.81 11.15 -4.24
CA LEU A 170 -11.52 11.83 -4.08
C LEU A 170 -11.70 13.34 -3.93
N ALA A 171 -12.60 13.93 -4.71
CA ALA A 171 -12.91 15.35 -4.61
C ALA A 171 -13.50 15.70 -3.23
N ARG A 172 -14.41 14.86 -2.70
CA ARG A 172 -14.93 14.99 -1.33
C ARG A 172 -13.83 14.82 -0.29
N LEU A 173 -13.07 13.73 -0.35
CA LEU A 173 -11.98 13.49 0.60
C LEU A 173 -11.01 14.67 0.64
N THR A 174 -10.64 15.21 -0.52
CA THR A 174 -9.80 16.41 -0.59
C THR A 174 -10.45 17.60 0.14
N GLN A 175 -11.75 17.82 -0.02
CA GLN A 175 -12.49 18.86 0.71
C GLN A 175 -12.53 18.62 2.23
N ASP A 176 -12.42 17.37 2.67
CA ASP A 176 -12.45 17.03 4.10
C ASP A 176 -11.05 17.09 4.74
N ILE A 177 -10.00 16.67 4.03
CA ILE A 177 -8.64 16.55 4.61
C ILE A 177 -7.59 17.51 4.03
N GLY A 178 -7.92 18.25 2.96
CA GLY A 178 -7.09 19.34 2.43
C GLY A 178 -5.86 18.91 1.63
N THR A 179 -5.77 17.65 1.20
CA THR A 179 -4.63 17.13 0.45
C THR A 179 -5.04 16.18 -0.67
N TYR A 180 -4.11 15.94 -1.60
CA TYR A 180 -4.26 15.08 -2.78
C TYR A 180 -3.23 13.94 -2.74
N PRO A 181 -3.47 12.84 -3.47
CA PRO A 181 -2.47 11.81 -3.66
C PRO A 181 -1.24 12.37 -4.41
N GLU A 182 -0.05 12.08 -3.89
CA GLU A 182 1.23 12.47 -4.48
C GLU A 182 1.75 11.43 -5.49
N ARG A 183 1.27 10.19 -5.38
CA ARG A 183 1.63 9.07 -6.28
C ARG A 183 0.42 8.61 -7.09
N PRO A 184 0.62 8.15 -8.34
CA PRO A 184 -0.43 7.52 -9.13
C PRO A 184 -1.10 6.37 -8.38
N ILE A 185 -2.41 6.24 -8.53
CA ILE A 185 -3.20 5.19 -7.88
C ILE A 185 -3.58 4.14 -8.91
N LYS A 186 -3.25 2.87 -8.63
CA LYS A 186 -3.63 1.70 -9.44
C LYS A 186 -4.71 0.90 -8.70
N ILE A 187 -5.82 0.58 -9.34
CA ILE A 187 -6.93 -0.17 -8.73
C ILE A 187 -7.20 -1.41 -9.57
N TYR A 188 -6.98 -2.59 -9.01
CA TYR A 188 -7.27 -3.88 -9.62
C TYR A 188 -8.62 -4.40 -9.13
N ILE A 189 -9.59 -4.44 -10.04
CA ILE A 189 -10.96 -4.88 -9.79
C ILE A 189 -11.11 -6.33 -10.26
N TYR A 190 -11.15 -7.23 -9.30
CA TYR A 190 -11.46 -8.63 -9.48
C TYR A 190 -12.99 -8.82 -9.56
N ALA A 191 -13.45 -9.74 -10.41
CA ALA A 191 -14.88 -9.97 -10.61
C ALA A 191 -15.56 -10.71 -9.44
N SER A 192 -14.77 -11.27 -8.52
CA SER A 192 -15.27 -11.97 -7.35
C SER A 192 -14.27 -11.93 -6.19
N THR A 193 -14.77 -12.15 -4.97
CA THR A 193 -13.92 -12.35 -3.78
C THR A 193 -12.99 -13.55 -3.95
N SER A 194 -13.42 -14.60 -4.66
CA SER A 194 -12.57 -15.79 -4.91
C SER A 194 -11.37 -15.45 -5.80
N ASP A 195 -11.57 -14.62 -6.82
CA ASP A 195 -10.50 -14.18 -7.71
C ASP A 195 -9.50 -13.29 -6.97
N LEU A 196 -10.00 -12.34 -6.16
CA LEU A 196 -9.18 -11.51 -5.27
C LEU A 196 -8.35 -12.38 -4.31
N GLN A 197 -8.99 -13.35 -3.63
CA GLN A 197 -8.29 -14.25 -2.70
C GLN A 197 -7.20 -15.05 -3.42
N GLY A 198 -7.46 -15.47 -4.67
CA GLY A 198 -6.48 -16.14 -5.51
C GLY A 198 -5.30 -15.25 -5.89
N ALA A 199 -5.39 -13.92 -5.76
CA ALA A 199 -4.31 -12.97 -6.01
C ALA A 199 -3.43 -12.72 -4.77
N MET A 200 -3.71 -13.38 -3.65
CA MET A 200 -3.04 -13.14 -2.38
C MET A 200 -2.35 -14.41 -1.88
N ILE A 201 -1.20 -14.24 -1.22
CA ILE A 201 -0.47 -15.36 -0.59
C ILE A 201 -1.12 -15.81 0.71
N PHE A 202 -1.60 -14.85 1.49
CA PHE A 202 -2.33 -15.08 2.72
C PHE A 202 -3.65 -14.30 2.66
N PRO A 203 -4.62 -14.75 1.83
CA PRO A 203 -5.93 -14.14 1.80
C PRO A 203 -6.55 -14.27 3.19
N GLN A 204 -7.08 -13.17 3.72
CA GLN A 204 -7.97 -13.27 4.85
C GLN A 204 -9.37 -13.61 4.32
N GLU A 205 -10.07 -14.56 4.93
CA GLU A 205 -11.35 -15.08 4.41
C GLU A 205 -12.41 -13.99 4.20
N TRP A 206 -12.26 -12.84 4.86
CA TRP A 206 -13.22 -11.73 4.89
C TRP A 206 -12.83 -10.49 4.09
N SER A 207 -11.65 -10.44 3.44
CA SER A 207 -11.23 -9.23 2.72
C SER A 207 -12.01 -9.06 1.41
N GLY A 208 -12.96 -8.13 1.39
CA GLY A 208 -13.65 -7.67 0.17
C GLY A 208 -12.76 -6.79 -0.72
N GLY A 209 -11.76 -6.13 -0.11
CA GLY A 209 -10.72 -5.32 -0.75
C GLY A 209 -9.50 -5.16 0.16
N VAL A 210 -8.40 -4.66 -0.41
CA VAL A 210 -7.14 -4.37 0.26
C VAL A 210 -6.45 -3.18 -0.38
N ALA A 211 -6.19 -2.13 0.40
CA ALA A 211 -5.28 -1.04 0.06
C ALA A 211 -3.81 -1.38 0.43
N PHE A 212 -2.97 -1.58 -0.58
CA PHE A 212 -1.51 -1.66 -0.42
C PHE A 212 -0.94 -0.23 -0.39
N THR A 213 -1.12 0.45 0.74
CA THR A 213 -0.84 1.90 0.89
C THR A 213 0.55 2.32 0.44
N ALA A 214 1.59 1.55 0.78
CA ALA A 214 2.96 1.85 0.36
C ALA A 214 3.18 1.79 -1.16
N PHE A 215 2.33 1.08 -1.90
CA PHE A 215 2.44 0.90 -3.35
C PHE A 215 1.46 1.79 -4.13
N SER A 216 0.57 2.51 -3.44
CA SER A 216 -0.54 3.23 -4.07
C SER A 216 -1.45 2.31 -4.92
N THR A 217 -1.62 1.07 -4.47
CA THR A 217 -2.39 0.03 -5.18
C THR A 217 -3.58 -0.45 -4.34
N ILE A 218 -4.75 -0.57 -4.96
CA ILE A 218 -5.92 -1.25 -4.38
C ILE A 218 -6.14 -2.55 -5.15
N ALA A 219 -6.42 -3.65 -4.44
CA ALA A 219 -6.97 -4.87 -5.02
C ALA A 219 -8.33 -5.14 -4.37
N ILE A 220 -9.40 -5.21 -5.17
CA ILE A 220 -10.78 -5.30 -4.65
C ILE A 220 -11.63 -6.23 -5.50
N GLY A 221 -12.48 -7.04 -4.86
CA GLY A 221 -13.39 -7.95 -5.55
C GLY A 221 -14.77 -7.32 -5.69
N ILE A 222 -15.10 -6.79 -6.88
CA ILE A 222 -16.40 -6.16 -7.16
C ILE A 222 -17.11 -6.93 -8.28
N PRO A 223 -18.08 -7.81 -7.95
CA PRO A 223 -18.96 -8.38 -8.94
C PRO A 223 -19.77 -7.29 -9.65
N PRO A 224 -19.97 -7.35 -10.99
CA PRO A 224 -20.79 -6.36 -11.69
C PRO A 224 -22.22 -6.21 -11.17
N SER A 225 -22.76 -7.25 -10.51
CA SER A 225 -24.06 -7.24 -9.85
C SER A 225 -24.11 -6.50 -8.51
N GLU A 226 -22.95 -6.16 -7.93
CA GLU A 226 -22.82 -5.54 -6.61
C GLU A 226 -22.17 -4.15 -6.70
N LEU A 227 -22.45 -3.42 -7.78
CA LEU A 227 -21.82 -2.14 -8.09
C LEU A 227 -21.96 -1.08 -6.99
N ASP A 228 -23.14 -0.94 -6.37
CA ASP A 228 -23.36 0.06 -5.31
C ASP A 228 -22.51 -0.23 -4.06
N TRP A 229 -22.39 -1.51 -3.70
CA TRP A 229 -21.47 -1.94 -2.65
C TRP A 229 -20.01 -1.68 -3.06
N GLY A 230 -19.66 -2.01 -4.31
CA GLY A 230 -18.33 -1.83 -4.87
C GLY A 230 -17.87 -0.38 -4.86
N LYS A 231 -18.75 0.56 -5.22
CA LYS A 231 -18.48 2.00 -5.15
C LYS A 231 -18.11 2.41 -3.73
N ARG A 232 -18.92 2.04 -2.73
CA ARG A 232 -18.65 2.37 -1.32
C ARG A 232 -17.33 1.76 -0.82
N ALA A 233 -17.15 0.46 -1.03
CA ALA A 233 -15.94 -0.24 -0.61
C ALA A 233 -14.68 0.33 -1.29
N LEU A 234 -14.79 0.73 -2.56
CA LEU A 234 -13.67 1.34 -3.27
C LEU A 234 -13.31 2.71 -2.70
N LEU A 235 -14.29 3.52 -2.28
CA LEU A 235 -14.04 4.80 -1.61
C LEU A 235 -13.36 4.63 -0.25
N HIS A 236 -13.72 3.58 0.48
CA HIS A 236 -13.07 3.22 1.73
C HIS A 236 -11.57 2.97 1.51
N GLU A 237 -11.23 2.03 0.62
CA GLU A 237 -9.83 1.68 0.32
C GLU A 237 -9.04 2.84 -0.31
N LEU A 238 -9.70 3.65 -1.15
CA LEU A 238 -9.11 4.86 -1.74
C LEU A 238 -8.70 5.86 -0.67
N THR A 239 -9.50 5.98 0.39
CA THR A 239 -9.21 6.90 1.49
C THR A 239 -7.94 6.49 2.24
N HIS A 240 -7.75 5.20 2.53
CA HIS A 240 -6.51 4.71 3.11
C HIS A 240 -5.29 5.07 2.26
N LEU A 241 -5.36 4.92 0.92
CA LEU A 241 -4.25 5.30 0.06
C LEU A 241 -3.89 6.79 0.19
N VAL A 242 -4.88 7.69 0.13
CA VAL A 242 -4.65 9.13 0.17
C VAL A 242 -4.14 9.56 1.55
N VAL A 243 -4.77 9.05 2.62
CA VAL A 243 -4.40 9.40 3.99
C VAL A 243 -3.00 8.88 4.31
N HIS A 244 -2.66 7.64 3.98
CA HIS A 244 -1.31 7.11 4.22
C HIS A 244 -0.24 7.80 3.37
N GLN A 245 -0.55 8.26 2.16
CA GLN A 245 0.35 9.12 1.39
C GLN A 245 0.59 10.45 2.11
N ALA A 246 -0.49 11.10 2.57
CA ALA A 246 -0.40 12.36 3.29
C ALA A 246 0.40 12.25 4.58
N THR A 247 0.19 11.17 5.35
CA THR A 247 0.74 10.98 6.69
C THR A 247 1.98 10.11 6.73
N PHE A 248 2.53 9.71 5.58
CA PHE A 248 3.71 8.84 5.53
C PHE A 248 4.83 9.45 6.37
N SER A 249 5.05 8.87 7.56
CA SER A 249 6.08 9.10 8.59
C SER A 249 7.13 7.99 8.82
N PRO A 250 8.48 8.19 8.98
CA PRO A 250 9.27 7.20 9.72
C PRO A 250 9.09 7.37 11.24
N TYR A 251 8.53 8.51 11.67
CA TYR A 251 8.49 8.94 13.06
C TYR A 251 7.09 8.83 13.70
N GLY A 252 6.03 9.03 12.91
CA GLY A 252 4.65 9.03 13.38
C GLY A 252 3.86 7.79 12.99
N GLN A 253 2.72 7.59 13.65
CA GLN A 253 1.68 6.67 13.25
C GLN A 253 0.34 7.40 13.26
N LEU A 254 -0.56 7.02 12.38
CA LEU A 254 -1.94 7.49 12.40
C LEU A 254 -2.73 6.67 13.41
N PRO A 255 -3.52 7.27 14.32
CA PRO A 255 -4.37 6.49 15.21
C PRO A 255 -5.46 5.77 14.40
N LEU A 256 -5.74 4.51 14.73
CA LEU A 256 -6.61 3.67 13.90
C LEU A 256 -8.02 4.25 13.71
N TRP A 257 -8.61 4.82 14.77
CA TRP A 257 -9.92 5.47 14.67
C TRP A 257 -9.96 6.60 13.63
N LEU A 258 -8.85 7.29 13.40
CA LEU A 258 -8.80 8.39 12.44
C LEU A 258 -8.68 7.85 11.01
N ASP A 259 -7.84 6.83 10.80
CA ASP A 259 -7.69 6.13 9.51
C ASP A 259 -9.04 5.56 9.06
N GLU A 260 -9.66 4.77 9.93
CA GLU A 260 -10.93 4.10 9.68
C GLU A 260 -12.09 5.08 9.65
N GLY A 261 -12.08 6.08 10.54
CA GLY A 261 -13.12 7.09 10.59
C GLY A 261 -13.18 7.93 9.31
N LEU A 262 -12.02 8.33 8.76
CA LEU A 262 -11.95 9.05 7.49
C LEU A 262 -12.43 8.17 6.33
N ALA A 263 -12.03 6.90 6.30
CA ALA A 263 -12.48 5.95 5.28
C ALA A 263 -14.00 5.75 5.33
N MET A 264 -14.55 5.50 6.52
CA MET A 264 -15.99 5.38 6.75
C MET A 264 -16.74 6.67 6.39
N TYR A 265 -16.21 7.84 6.76
CA TYR A 265 -16.81 9.13 6.46
C TYR A 265 -16.88 9.37 4.95
N ASN A 266 -15.81 9.02 4.24
CA ASN A 266 -15.76 9.14 2.79
C ASN A 266 -16.56 8.07 2.05
N GLU A 267 -17.12 7.04 2.70
CA GLU A 267 -18.14 6.21 2.06
C GLU A 267 -19.47 6.94 1.86
N GLY A 268 -19.75 7.97 2.69
CA GLY A 268 -21.00 8.73 2.71
C GLY A 268 -21.74 8.61 4.04
N GLU A 269 -23.06 8.51 4.01
CA GLU A 269 -23.86 8.34 5.24
C GLU A 269 -23.55 7.01 5.92
N LEU A 270 -23.45 7.03 7.25
CA LEU A 270 -23.23 5.83 8.05
C LEU A 270 -24.32 4.78 7.78
N ASP A 271 -23.87 3.55 7.52
CA ASP A 271 -24.75 2.41 7.28
C ASP A 271 -25.78 2.24 8.43
N PRO A 272 -27.07 1.99 8.14
CA PRO A 272 -28.10 1.88 9.18
C PRO A 272 -27.78 0.84 10.27
N VAL A 273 -27.08 -0.25 9.93
CA VAL A 273 -26.68 -1.27 10.91
C VAL A 273 -25.61 -0.72 11.85
N LEU A 274 -24.60 -0.03 11.32
CA LEU A 274 -23.57 0.62 12.13
C LEU A 274 -24.17 1.72 13.02
N ARG A 275 -25.11 2.49 12.47
CA ARG A 275 -25.86 3.49 13.22
C ARG A 275 -26.63 2.86 14.38
N SER A 276 -27.29 1.72 14.19
CA SER A 276 -27.99 1.05 15.29
C SER A 276 -27.06 0.58 16.41
N TYR A 277 -25.88 0.02 16.06
CA TYR A 277 -24.88 -0.36 17.08
C TYR A 277 -24.38 0.84 17.88
N LEU A 278 -24.15 1.98 17.20
CA LEU A 278 -23.74 3.22 17.85
C LEU A 278 -24.83 3.75 18.78
N GLU A 279 -26.08 3.80 18.33
CA GLU A 279 -27.22 4.27 19.12
C GLU A 279 -27.47 3.39 20.36
N GLU A 280 -27.37 2.07 20.20
CA GLU A 280 -27.47 1.10 21.30
C GLU A 280 -26.36 1.35 22.33
N ALA A 281 -25.10 1.41 21.90
CA ALA A 281 -23.97 1.66 22.78
C ALA A 281 -24.03 3.03 23.49
N ILE A 282 -24.59 4.05 22.84
CA ILE A 282 -24.88 5.35 23.48
C ILE A 282 -25.92 5.16 24.59
N SER A 283 -26.99 4.41 24.32
CA SER A 283 -28.11 4.24 25.26
C SER A 283 -27.74 3.41 26.49
N GLU A 284 -26.82 2.45 26.32
CA GLU A 284 -26.38 1.52 27.36
C GLU A 284 -25.11 1.98 28.10
N ASP A 285 -24.52 3.12 27.70
CA ASP A 285 -23.24 3.63 28.21
C ASP A 285 -22.08 2.64 27.99
N GLU A 286 -22.08 1.95 26.84
CA GLU A 286 -21.10 0.93 26.46
C GLU A 286 -20.11 1.39 25.37
N LEU A 287 -20.10 2.69 25.05
CA LEU A 287 -19.16 3.25 24.07
C LEU A 287 -17.69 2.97 24.47
N ILE A 288 -16.90 2.58 23.48
CA ILE A 288 -15.46 2.36 23.59
C ILE A 288 -14.76 3.73 23.78
N SER A 289 -13.79 3.84 24.68
CA SER A 289 -13.02 5.08 24.83
C SER A 289 -12.21 5.39 23.57
N VAL A 290 -12.06 6.67 23.20
CA VAL A 290 -11.26 7.09 22.04
C VAL A 290 -9.82 6.58 22.14
N ARG A 291 -9.25 6.59 23.35
CA ARG A 291 -7.90 6.03 23.61
C ARG A 291 -7.81 4.55 23.26
N SER A 292 -8.87 3.76 23.48
CA SER A 292 -8.90 2.33 23.11
C SER A 292 -9.05 2.14 21.60
N LEU A 293 -9.79 3.03 20.90
CA LEU A 293 -9.91 3.02 19.45
C LEU A 293 -8.61 3.41 18.71
N CYS A 294 -7.58 3.85 19.42
CA CYS A 294 -6.24 3.99 18.84
C CYS A 294 -5.52 2.65 18.63
N SER A 295 -6.00 1.57 19.25
CA SER A 295 -5.45 0.21 19.16
C SER A 295 -6.18 -0.60 18.09
N PRO A 296 -5.63 -1.74 17.64
CA PRO A 296 -6.34 -2.64 16.73
C PRO A 296 -7.73 -2.99 17.23
N PHE A 297 -8.73 -2.92 16.36
CA PHE A 297 -10.10 -3.23 16.76
C PHE A 297 -10.25 -4.73 17.09
N SER A 298 -11.33 -5.03 17.82
CA SER A 298 -11.64 -6.38 18.28
C SER A 298 -11.86 -7.34 17.11
N ALA A 299 -11.44 -8.61 17.27
CA ALA A 299 -11.86 -9.69 16.38
C ALA A 299 -13.32 -10.13 16.63
N GLU A 300 -13.92 -9.71 17.74
CA GLU A 300 -15.35 -9.90 18.01
C GLU A 300 -16.17 -8.95 17.13
N THR A 301 -17.01 -9.50 16.25
CA THR A 301 -17.70 -8.77 15.18
C THR A 301 -18.47 -7.54 15.68
N GLU A 302 -19.26 -7.67 16.74
CA GLU A 302 -20.08 -6.55 17.27
C GLU A 302 -19.21 -5.38 17.76
N LYS A 303 -18.12 -5.69 18.47
CA LYS A 303 -17.15 -4.67 18.91
C LYS A 303 -16.38 -4.05 17.75
N ALA A 304 -16.09 -4.82 16.71
CA ALA A 304 -15.49 -4.29 15.49
C ALA A 304 -16.44 -3.27 14.84
N LEU A 305 -17.69 -3.67 14.58
CA LEU A 305 -18.73 -2.79 14.00
C LEU A 305 -18.92 -1.51 14.81
N LEU A 306 -19.00 -1.61 16.14
CA LEU A 306 -19.06 -0.44 17.00
C LEU A 306 -17.82 0.45 16.87
N SER A 307 -16.62 -0.13 16.74
CA SER A 307 -15.38 0.63 16.55
C SER A 307 -15.40 1.46 15.26
N TYR A 308 -15.90 0.92 14.16
CA TYR A 308 -16.10 1.68 12.90
C TYR A 308 -17.13 2.77 13.04
N ALA A 309 -18.28 2.46 13.66
CA ALA A 309 -19.35 3.43 13.84
C ALA A 309 -18.92 4.61 14.73
N GLN A 310 -18.18 4.33 15.81
CA GLN A 310 -17.61 5.38 16.66
C GLN A 310 -16.52 6.18 15.95
N SER A 311 -15.67 5.53 15.15
CA SER A 311 -14.61 6.19 14.37
C SER A 311 -15.18 7.17 13.35
N TYR A 312 -16.24 6.76 12.63
CA TYR A 312 -17.03 7.65 11.77
C TYR A 312 -17.54 8.88 12.54
N SER A 313 -18.20 8.65 13.67
CA SER A 313 -18.82 9.72 14.46
C SER A 313 -17.79 10.69 15.05
N LEU A 314 -16.58 10.21 15.40
CA LEU A 314 -15.48 11.04 15.86
C LEU A 314 -14.96 11.97 14.76
N VAL A 315 -14.78 11.43 13.54
CA VAL A 315 -14.34 12.21 12.38
C VAL A 315 -15.39 13.23 11.98
N GLU A 316 -16.66 12.82 11.91
CA GLU A 316 -17.79 13.72 11.68
C GLU A 316 -17.80 14.86 12.70
N TYR A 317 -17.65 14.54 14.00
CA TYR A 317 -17.55 15.55 15.05
C TYR A 317 -16.40 16.54 14.83
N LEU A 318 -15.21 16.07 14.47
CA LEU A 318 -14.06 16.94 14.23
C LEU A 318 -14.28 17.84 13.01
N LEU A 319 -14.79 17.29 11.91
CA LEU A 319 -15.06 18.05 10.69
C LEU A 319 -16.16 19.09 10.90
N ASP A 320 -17.28 18.71 11.53
CA ASP A 320 -18.41 19.62 11.76
C ASP A 320 -18.08 20.78 12.70
N ASN A 321 -17.21 20.56 13.70
CA ASN A 321 -16.94 21.55 14.73
C ASN A 321 -15.67 22.38 14.47
N TYR A 322 -14.70 21.83 13.72
CA TYR A 322 -13.38 22.44 13.53
C TYR A 322 -12.98 22.61 12.06
N GLY A 323 -13.68 21.94 11.13
CA GLY A 323 -13.49 22.09 9.69
C GLY A 323 -12.24 21.42 9.13
N GLN A 324 -12.14 21.49 7.80
CA GLN A 324 -11.07 20.92 6.98
C GLN A 324 -9.67 21.38 7.39
N ASP A 325 -9.46 22.68 7.62
CA ASP A 325 -8.13 23.23 7.93
C ASP A 325 -7.52 22.56 9.17
N SER A 326 -8.33 22.37 10.21
CA SER A 326 -7.90 21.69 11.44
C SER A 326 -7.59 20.21 11.20
N MET A 327 -8.37 19.53 10.34
CA MET A 327 -8.11 18.15 9.97
C MET A 327 -6.78 18.01 9.21
N LEU A 328 -6.51 18.91 8.26
CA LEU A 328 -5.23 18.96 7.55
C LEU A 328 -4.05 19.21 8.50
N ASP A 329 -4.20 20.14 9.45
CA ASP A 329 -3.18 20.43 10.45
C ASP A 329 -2.90 19.21 11.33
N LEU A 330 -3.93 18.47 11.75
CA LEU A 330 -3.77 17.21 12.50
C LEU A 330 -2.95 16.18 11.73
N LEU A 331 -3.31 15.90 10.48
CA LEU A 331 -2.58 14.94 9.64
C LEU A 331 -1.13 15.38 9.42
N THR A 332 -0.91 16.68 9.23
CA THR A 332 0.42 17.28 9.03
C THR A 332 1.30 17.15 10.27
N ILE A 333 0.76 17.38 11.47
CA ILE A 333 1.50 17.26 12.73
C ILE A 333 1.79 15.79 13.05
N LEU A 334 0.84 14.88 12.81
CA LEU A 334 1.07 13.44 12.96
C LEU A 334 2.17 12.94 12.01
N LYS A 335 2.21 13.44 10.77
CA LYS A 335 3.31 13.18 9.82
C LYS A 335 4.67 13.61 10.40
N GLN A 336 4.74 14.63 11.25
CA GLN A 336 6.01 15.07 11.84
C GLN A 336 6.48 14.19 13.02
N GLY A 337 5.65 13.24 13.47
CA GLY A 337 6.01 12.30 14.53
C GLY A 337 5.55 12.70 15.93
N SER A 338 4.68 13.70 16.05
CA SER A 338 4.03 14.05 17.32
C SER A 338 3.20 12.88 17.86
N THR A 339 3.13 12.76 19.18
CA THR A 339 2.18 11.83 19.81
C THR A 339 0.73 12.29 19.60
N TYR A 340 -0.23 11.39 19.79
CA TYR A 340 -1.65 11.72 19.61
C TYR A 340 -2.11 12.87 20.50
N ASP A 341 -1.71 12.85 21.79
CA ASP A 341 -2.07 13.90 22.73
C ASP A 341 -1.42 15.24 22.35
N GLU A 342 -0.13 15.25 21.96
CA GLU A 342 0.54 16.47 21.50
C GLU A 342 -0.13 17.06 20.26
N ALA A 343 -0.45 16.22 19.26
CA ALA A 343 -1.08 16.66 18.02
C ALA A 343 -2.49 17.22 18.27
N LEU A 344 -3.31 16.54 19.09
CA LEU A 344 -4.66 17.00 19.41
C LEU A 344 -4.62 18.30 20.24
N ILE A 345 -3.69 18.42 21.19
CA ILE A 345 -3.53 19.65 21.99
C ILE A 345 -3.14 20.82 21.10
N GLU A 346 -2.21 20.60 20.17
CA GLU A 346 -1.71 21.65 19.28
C GLU A 346 -2.81 22.17 18.34
N VAL A 347 -3.61 21.26 17.76
CA VAL A 347 -4.63 21.61 16.77
C VAL A 347 -5.94 22.06 17.41
N TYR A 348 -6.45 21.30 18.39
CA TYR A 348 -7.80 21.47 18.92
C TYR A 348 -7.83 22.00 20.37
N GLY A 349 -6.69 22.03 21.06
CA GLY A 349 -6.58 22.52 22.44
C GLY A 349 -6.99 21.50 23.51
N PHE A 350 -7.14 20.22 23.17
CA PHE A 350 -7.44 19.12 24.10
C PHE A 350 -6.66 17.86 23.74
N ASP A 351 -6.46 16.98 24.71
CA ASP A 351 -5.87 15.65 24.51
C ASP A 351 -6.92 14.60 24.12
N ILE A 352 -6.52 13.33 23.99
CA ILE A 352 -7.43 12.26 23.58
C ILE A 352 -8.59 12.04 24.58
N ASP A 353 -8.37 12.30 25.87
CA ASP A 353 -9.41 12.15 26.90
C ASP A 353 -10.38 13.36 26.84
N GLY A 354 -9.87 14.55 26.52
CA GLY A 354 -10.68 15.71 26.19
C GLY A 354 -11.53 15.51 24.93
N LEU A 355 -10.98 14.90 23.88
CA LEU A 355 -11.74 14.51 22.68
C LEU A 355 -12.88 13.56 23.05
N ASP A 356 -12.60 12.50 23.81
CA ASP A 356 -13.61 11.53 24.27
C ASP A 356 -14.76 12.22 25.01
N ALA A 357 -14.43 13.09 25.97
CA ALA A 357 -15.43 13.80 26.77
C ALA A 357 -16.28 14.78 25.95
N LEU A 358 -15.66 15.56 25.07
CA LEU A 358 -16.35 16.55 24.24
C LEU A 358 -17.26 15.88 23.21
N TRP A 359 -16.76 14.85 22.51
CA TRP A 359 -17.53 14.06 21.56
C TRP A 359 -18.72 13.38 22.23
N ARG A 360 -18.54 12.67 23.36
CA ARG A 360 -19.67 12.06 24.10
C ARG A 360 -20.71 13.08 24.54
N GLY A 361 -20.29 14.30 24.87
CA GLY A 361 -21.18 15.41 25.22
C GLY A 361 -22.13 15.82 24.09
N THR A 362 -21.70 15.71 22.83
CA THR A 362 -22.56 16.03 21.67
C THR A 362 -23.60 14.95 21.39
N LEU A 363 -23.25 13.68 21.66
CA LEU A 363 -24.16 12.54 21.51
C LEU A 363 -25.33 12.60 22.50
N ALA A 364 -25.03 12.87 23.79
CA ALA A 364 -26.06 12.97 24.83
C ALA A 364 -27.08 14.10 24.55
N SER A 365 -26.61 15.19 23.93
CA SER A 365 -27.47 16.32 23.55
C SER A 365 -28.42 15.98 22.40
N HIS A 366 -28.00 15.13 21.45
CA HIS A 366 -28.85 14.63 20.38
C HIS A 366 -29.91 13.65 20.89
N THR A 367 -29.55 12.72 21.79
CA THR A 367 -30.50 11.78 22.39
C THR A 367 -31.59 12.50 23.18
N ALA A 368 -31.25 13.56 23.94
CA ALA A 368 -32.22 14.36 24.67
C ALA A 368 -33.23 15.08 23.75
N ILE A 369 -32.79 15.53 22.56
CA ILE A 369 -33.66 16.17 21.56
C ILE A 369 -34.57 15.13 20.90
N VAL A 370 -34.06 13.94 20.58
CA VAL A 370 -34.83 12.87 19.92
C VAL A 370 -35.89 12.28 20.86
N VAL A 371 -35.53 12.00 22.13
CA VAL A 371 -36.49 11.52 23.15
C VAL A 371 -37.63 12.52 23.38
N SER A 372 -37.38 13.83 23.21
CA SER A 372 -38.44 14.85 23.32
C SER A 372 -39.43 14.88 22.14
N ARG A 373 -39.16 14.14 21.04
CA ARG A 373 -39.91 14.23 19.78
C ARG A 373 -40.61 12.95 19.32
N ILE A 374 -40.47 11.80 19.99
CA ILE A 374 -41.10 10.53 19.55
C ILE A 374 -42.52 10.34 20.14
N PRO A 375 -43.57 10.16 19.32
CA PRO A 375 -44.84 9.55 19.74
C PRO A 375 -44.78 8.01 19.69
N GLU A 376 -45.56 7.37 20.56
CA GLU A 376 -45.58 5.93 20.84
C GLU A 376 -46.07 5.04 19.65
N GLN A 377 -45.36 3.92 19.42
CA GLN A 377 -45.66 2.71 18.61
C GLN A 377 -45.37 2.66 17.09
N SER A 378 -44.56 1.67 16.64
CA SER A 378 -45.06 0.37 16.13
C SER A 378 -43.93 -0.62 15.81
N GLU A 379 -44.24 -1.92 15.90
CA GLU A 379 -43.34 -3.08 15.81
C GLU A 379 -42.82 -3.40 14.39
N GLY A 380 -41.55 -3.82 14.33
CA GLY A 380 -41.08 -5.06 13.71
C GLY A 380 -41.21 -5.28 12.20
N THR A 381 -40.09 -5.15 11.49
CA THR A 381 -39.77 -5.96 10.29
C THR A 381 -38.33 -6.42 10.36
N ALA A 382 -38.10 -7.72 10.19
CA ALA A 382 -36.77 -8.33 10.11
C ALA A 382 -36.09 -7.92 8.79
N TRP A 383 -34.89 -7.35 8.88
CA TRP A 383 -34.09 -6.90 7.75
C TRP A 383 -33.03 -7.96 7.40
N GLN A 384 -32.97 -8.34 6.12
CA GLN A 384 -31.93 -9.20 5.59
C GLN A 384 -30.63 -8.39 5.43
N SER A 385 -29.59 -8.80 6.15
CA SER A 385 -28.23 -8.27 6.08
C SER A 385 -27.50 -8.73 4.80
N HIS A 386 -26.69 -7.86 4.20
CA HIS A 386 -25.64 -8.26 3.27
C HIS A 386 -24.33 -8.52 4.04
N PRO A 387 -23.84 -9.77 4.14
CA PRO A 387 -22.68 -10.14 4.95
C PRO A 387 -21.34 -9.53 4.48
N ALA A 388 -21.28 -8.90 3.30
CA ALA A 388 -20.05 -8.37 2.70
C ALA A 388 -19.54 -7.06 3.35
N LEU A 389 -20.41 -6.14 3.79
CA LEU A 389 -19.99 -4.89 4.49
C LEU A 389 -19.42 -5.18 5.88
N ILE A 390 -19.99 -6.17 6.58
CA ILE A 390 -19.55 -6.58 7.92
C ILE A 390 -18.18 -7.29 7.85
N ALA A 391 -17.88 -7.95 6.73
CA ALA A 391 -16.62 -8.68 6.51
C ALA A 391 -15.41 -7.75 6.27
N VAL A 392 -15.59 -6.65 5.51
CA VAL A 392 -14.52 -5.65 5.25
C VAL A 392 -14.09 -4.95 6.54
N LEU A 393 -15.07 -4.55 7.36
CA LEU A 393 -14.82 -3.84 8.61
C LEU A 393 -14.12 -4.74 9.65
N ALA A 394 -14.49 -6.02 9.80
CA ALA A 394 -13.74 -6.89 10.71
C ALA A 394 -12.26 -7.16 10.26
N ALA A 395 -11.92 -6.90 8.99
CA ALA A 395 -10.63 -7.25 8.37
C ALA A 395 -9.49 -6.25 8.63
N LEU A 396 -9.76 -4.95 8.59
CA LEU A 396 -8.73 -3.93 8.77
C LEU A 396 -8.19 -3.92 10.22
N ALA A 397 -9.06 -4.21 11.18
CA ALA A 397 -8.75 -4.47 12.59
C ALA A 397 -7.62 -5.49 12.81
N THR A 398 -7.62 -6.58 12.04
CA THR A 398 -6.68 -7.71 12.21
C THR A 398 -5.43 -7.57 11.35
N ALA A 399 -5.52 -6.94 10.17
CA ALA A 399 -4.36 -6.62 9.34
C ALA A 399 -3.41 -5.63 10.05
N LEU A 400 -3.96 -4.60 10.72
CA LEU A 400 -3.17 -3.65 11.48
C LEU A 400 -2.51 -4.28 12.73
N ALA A 401 -3.22 -5.19 13.41
CA ALA A 401 -2.69 -5.93 14.57
C ALA A 401 -1.47 -6.80 14.19
N LEU A 402 -1.52 -7.48 13.05
CA LEU A 402 -0.43 -8.34 12.57
C LEU A 402 0.76 -7.52 12.04
N TRP A 403 0.52 -6.37 11.41
CA TRP A 403 1.58 -5.45 11.00
C TRP A 403 2.34 -4.87 12.21
N ILE A 404 1.62 -4.44 13.26
CA ILE A 404 2.22 -3.97 14.52
C ILE A 404 2.98 -5.09 15.23
N TRP A 405 2.41 -6.30 15.29
CA TRP A 405 3.08 -7.47 15.88
C TRP A 405 4.40 -7.78 15.17
N ARG A 406 4.41 -7.79 13.83
CA ARG A 406 5.60 -8.09 13.02
C ARG A 406 6.71 -7.04 13.17
N ARG A 407 6.35 -5.76 13.35
CA ARG A 407 7.30 -4.67 13.68
C ARG A 407 7.91 -4.83 15.08
N SER A 408 7.16 -5.37 16.03
CA SER A 408 7.64 -5.64 17.39
C SER A 408 8.52 -6.90 17.49
N SER A 409 8.24 -7.93 16.67
CA SER A 409 8.96 -9.21 16.69
C SER A 409 10.23 -9.23 15.82
N GLY A 410 10.42 -8.24 14.93
CA GLY A 410 11.63 -8.10 14.10
C GLY A 410 12.90 -7.67 14.84
N LYS A 411 12.83 -7.37 16.14
CA LYS A 411 14.00 -7.11 17.00
C LYS A 411 14.49 -8.40 17.68
N SER A 412 14.77 -9.46 16.92
CA SER A 412 15.60 -10.58 17.40
C SER A 412 15.90 -11.57 16.28
N THR A 413 16.95 -11.33 15.49
CA THR A 413 18.10 -12.24 15.34
C THR A 413 19.16 -11.60 14.44
N ILE A 414 20.41 -11.84 14.82
CA ILE A 414 21.68 -11.41 14.20
C ILE A 414 21.82 -11.95 12.78
#